data_AF-A0A1C3J2P0-F1
#
_entry.id   AF-A0A1C3J2P0-F1
#
_cell.length_a   1.000
_cell.length_b   1.000
_cell.length_c   1.000
_cell.angle_alpha   90.00
_cell.angle_beta   90.00
_cell.angle_gamma   90.00
#
_symmetry.space_group_name_H-M   'P 1'
#
loop_
_entity.id
_entity.type
_entity.pdbx_description
1 polymer ?
#
loop_
_entity_poly.entity_id
_entity_poly.type
_entity_poly.pdbx_seq_one_letter_code
_entity_poly.pdbx_strand_id
1 'polypeptide(L)'
;MTKTLLPLVLGVSSLATMVHANEDINLQGYYKSKAAIKFAVDKIQQNKVEFMNLDKALTLSPSTSPQTLVSIDDLANSKPAHSDVFVSKVKEFKLTNKVCVISKDGATIAFEADDGATTCAFDLDKVHKAMAKTTEDLVFFKRYGTGEETQYTIDKISLIGLDISNTFLYTSKGKLLGDIVKVKTSPAGKYTVEHYVDAGPEDGTKIGFKAYQWADDMVDGQKATVNSVSYHYGSKVTLDSKKTAFHWAIKDDVVPSNANGDFYFAGAVRRLARSSVDNSIEQKDTYSSKAPSDLIAYNFNNANKLVGLSPDACTIKQIADGKATVTWYTGFNRGKDCSATAADLAGKKKVTTSTLTNDGSKKVSVASLKKSASDIFQAVELDATSASGLTDAEFTAMKAKYDAATKQYKDFNSIQFWK
;
A
#
# COMPACT_ATOMS: atom_id res chain seq x y z
N MET A 1 0.97 -28.42 -27.72
CA MET A 1 0.11 -27.67 -26.77
C MET A 1 0.88 -27.51 -25.47
N THR A 2 1.68 -26.45 -25.40
CA THR A 2 2.57 -26.16 -24.27
C THR A 2 1.97 -24.97 -23.54
N LYS A 3 1.56 -25.18 -22.29
CA LYS A 3 1.11 -24.13 -21.37
C LYS A 3 2.31 -23.25 -21.04
N THR A 4 2.46 -22.15 -21.75
CA THR A 4 3.44 -21.11 -21.42
C THR A 4 2.93 -20.38 -20.18
N LEU A 5 3.44 -20.74 -19.00
CA LEU A 5 3.34 -19.91 -17.81
C LEU A 5 3.97 -18.56 -18.14
N LEU A 6 3.14 -17.52 -18.20
CA LEU A 6 3.59 -16.15 -18.37
C LEU A 6 4.40 -15.77 -17.12
N PRO A 7 5.66 -15.32 -17.25
CA PRO A 7 6.45 -14.88 -16.11
C PRO A 7 5.76 -13.67 -15.48
N LEU A 8 5.46 -13.83 -14.20
CA LEU A 8 5.05 -12.83 -13.22
C LEU A 8 5.77 -11.50 -13.51
N VAL A 9 5.04 -10.50 -14.00
CA VAL A 9 5.55 -9.12 -14.09
C VAL A 9 5.76 -8.63 -12.66
N LEU A 10 7.02 -8.71 -12.24
CA LEU A 10 7.56 -8.15 -11.02
C LEU A 10 7.25 -6.64 -10.98
N GLY A 11 6.43 -6.22 -10.03
CA GLY A 11 6.19 -4.79 -9.75
C GLY A 11 4.84 -4.45 -9.13
N VAL A 12 3.85 -5.35 -9.18
CA VAL A 12 2.52 -5.13 -8.57
C VAL A 12 2.28 -6.20 -7.50
N SER A 13 2.84 -5.99 -6.32
CA SER A 13 2.55 -6.83 -5.16
C SER A 13 2.25 -5.97 -3.94
N SER A 14 1.16 -5.20 -4.03
CA SER A 14 0.31 -4.84 -2.88
C SER A 14 -0.87 -5.82 -2.72
N LEU A 15 -0.98 -6.84 -3.59
CA LEU A 15 -2.00 -7.89 -3.50
C LEU A 15 -1.77 -8.82 -2.29
N ALA A 16 -2.40 -8.44 -1.18
CA ALA A 16 -3.08 -9.28 -0.20
C ALA A 16 -2.66 -10.76 -0.13
N THR A 17 -1.58 -11.06 0.59
CA THR A 17 -1.47 -12.32 1.34
C THR A 17 -1.91 -12.06 2.77
N MET A 18 -3.23 -12.15 2.98
CA MET A 18 -3.80 -12.38 4.32
C MET A 18 -3.28 -13.73 4.84
N VAL A 19 -2.22 -13.69 5.64
CA VAL A 19 -1.93 -14.73 6.62
C VAL A 19 -1.95 -14.05 7.97
N HIS A 20 -2.84 -14.54 8.82
CA HIS A 20 -3.14 -14.08 10.17
C HIS A 20 -1.94 -13.49 10.92
N ALA A 21 -1.95 -12.18 11.05
CA ALA A 21 -1.45 -11.50 12.23
C ALA A 21 -2.59 -10.58 12.68
N ASN A 22 -3.31 -11.04 13.71
CA ASN A 22 -3.90 -10.08 14.66
C ASN A 22 -2.76 -9.13 15.08
N GLU A 23 -3.06 -7.83 15.12
CA GLU A 23 -2.36 -6.76 15.87
C GLU A 23 -1.47 -5.71 15.14
N ASP A 24 -0.77 -5.92 14.03
CA ASP A 24 0.31 -4.96 13.65
C ASP A 24 0.36 -4.49 12.18
N ILE A 25 -0.42 -3.45 11.79
CA ILE A 25 -0.38 -2.92 10.41
C ILE A 25 -0.03 -1.42 10.29
N ASN A 26 0.17 -0.64 11.36
CA ASN A 26 0.21 0.83 11.20
C ASN A 26 1.59 1.53 11.19
N LEU A 27 2.69 0.92 11.68
CA LEU A 27 4.01 1.49 11.38
C LEU A 27 4.37 1.28 9.90
N GLN A 28 3.79 0.23 9.28
CA GLN A 28 3.81 0.14 7.84
C GLN A 28 3.20 1.39 7.22
N GLY A 29 2.35 2.16 7.89
CA GLY A 29 1.70 3.33 7.33
C GLY A 29 2.66 4.44 6.91
N TYR A 30 3.65 4.80 7.73
CA TYR A 30 4.66 5.79 7.32
C TYR A 30 5.56 5.28 6.21
N TYR A 31 6.06 4.04 6.34
CA TYR A 31 6.87 3.43 5.28
C TYR A 31 6.06 3.22 3.99
N LYS A 32 4.77 2.90 4.08
CA LYS A 32 3.82 2.86 2.96
C LYS A 32 3.65 4.24 2.37
N SER A 33 3.55 5.30 3.17
CA SER A 33 3.43 6.67 2.66
C SER A 33 4.71 7.14 1.95
N LYS A 34 5.90 6.90 2.54
CA LYS A 34 7.19 7.20 1.89
C LYS A 34 7.40 6.37 0.63
N ALA A 35 7.09 5.08 0.68
CA ALA A 35 7.12 4.21 -0.48
C ALA A 35 6.10 4.62 -1.53
N ALA A 36 4.90 5.10 -1.14
CA ALA A 36 3.87 5.59 -2.04
C ALA A 36 4.30 6.87 -2.76
N ILE A 37 4.96 7.81 -2.07
CA ILE A 37 5.54 9.00 -2.71
C ILE A 37 6.55 8.58 -3.78
N LYS A 38 7.53 7.74 -3.39
CA LYS A 38 8.55 7.26 -4.33
C LYS A 38 7.94 6.46 -5.48
N PHE A 39 7.05 5.53 -5.19
CA PHE A 39 6.37 4.69 -6.17
C PHE A 39 5.54 5.54 -7.13
N ALA A 40 4.77 6.50 -6.65
CA ALA A 40 3.97 7.38 -7.50
C ALA A 40 4.85 8.17 -8.48
N VAL A 41 5.98 8.72 -8.00
CA VAL A 41 6.95 9.43 -8.85
C VAL A 41 7.59 8.48 -9.88
N ASP A 42 8.14 7.36 -9.43
CA ASP A 42 8.82 6.38 -10.29
C ASP A 42 7.83 5.79 -11.33
N LYS A 43 6.58 5.53 -10.92
CA LYS A 43 5.52 5.00 -11.78
C LYS A 43 5.10 5.97 -12.87
N ILE A 44 4.99 7.26 -12.56
CA ILE A 44 4.72 8.29 -13.57
C ILE A 44 5.85 8.36 -14.60
N GLN A 45 7.12 8.25 -14.18
CA GLN A 45 8.23 8.20 -15.14
C GLN A 45 8.19 6.95 -16.02
N GLN A 46 7.83 5.80 -15.45
CA GLN A 46 7.58 4.59 -16.23
C GLN A 46 6.44 4.80 -17.25
N ASN A 47 5.31 5.37 -16.80
CA ASN A 47 4.15 5.59 -17.67
C ASN A 47 4.45 6.56 -18.81
N LYS A 48 5.30 7.57 -18.61
CA LYS A 48 5.76 8.46 -19.70
C LYS A 48 6.46 7.71 -20.83
N VAL A 49 7.24 6.67 -20.52
CA VAL A 49 7.89 5.82 -21.51
C VAL A 49 6.87 4.88 -22.15
N GLU A 50 6.13 4.18 -21.30
CA GLU A 50 5.26 3.10 -21.75
C GLU A 50 4.08 3.62 -22.58
N PHE A 51 3.52 4.80 -22.27
CA PHE A 51 2.39 5.40 -22.97
C PHE A 51 2.82 6.42 -24.02
N MET A 52 4.09 6.47 -24.40
CA MET A 52 4.62 7.49 -25.32
C MET A 52 3.88 7.53 -26.68
N ASN A 53 3.48 6.38 -27.22
CA ASN A 53 2.65 6.30 -28.43
C ASN A 53 1.28 6.96 -28.24
N LEU A 54 0.61 6.67 -27.11
CA LEU A 54 -0.69 7.24 -26.79
C LEU A 54 -0.60 8.72 -26.44
N ASP A 55 0.47 9.17 -25.79
CA ASP A 55 0.73 10.59 -25.54
C ASP A 55 0.88 11.36 -26.87
N LYS A 56 1.60 10.78 -27.85
CA LYS A 56 1.68 11.35 -29.19
C LYS A 56 0.31 11.34 -29.88
N ALA A 57 -0.46 10.26 -29.75
CA ALA A 57 -1.80 10.14 -30.32
C ALA A 57 -2.77 11.21 -29.81
N LEU A 58 -2.64 11.67 -28.55
CA LEU A 58 -3.46 12.76 -28.00
C LEU A 58 -3.28 14.10 -28.72
N THR A 59 -2.28 14.24 -29.59
CA THR A 59 -2.10 15.42 -30.46
C THR A 59 -2.88 15.34 -31.77
N LEU A 60 -3.43 14.18 -32.10
CA LEU A 60 -4.23 13.95 -33.30
C LEU A 60 -5.69 14.37 -33.09
N SER A 61 -6.38 14.64 -34.17
CA SER A 61 -7.83 14.85 -34.12
C SER A 61 -8.56 13.52 -33.89
N PRO A 62 -9.65 13.53 -33.10
CA PRO A 62 -10.52 12.37 -32.97
C PRO A 62 -11.00 11.85 -34.33
N SER A 63 -11.09 10.53 -34.47
CA SER A 63 -11.46 9.86 -35.72
C SER A 63 -12.32 8.63 -35.43
N THR A 64 -13.20 8.28 -36.36
CA THR A 64 -13.99 7.04 -36.31
C THR A 64 -13.20 5.81 -36.75
N SER A 65 -12.03 5.99 -37.37
CA SER A 65 -11.16 4.91 -37.88
C SER A 65 -9.77 4.97 -37.25
N PRO A 66 -9.09 3.82 -37.04
CA PRO A 66 -7.74 3.79 -36.47
C PRO A 66 -6.74 4.59 -37.31
N GLN A 67 -5.81 5.23 -36.61
CA GLN A 67 -4.74 6.04 -37.18
C GLN A 67 -3.40 5.34 -36.93
N THR A 68 -2.48 5.46 -37.88
CA THR A 68 -1.13 4.90 -37.77
C THR A 68 -0.14 6.00 -37.43
N LEU A 69 0.55 5.85 -36.31
CA LEU A 69 1.64 6.73 -35.91
C LEU A 69 2.95 6.36 -36.64
N VAL A 70 3.89 7.30 -36.61
CA VAL A 70 5.30 7.02 -36.93
C VAL A 70 5.84 5.87 -36.05
N SER A 71 6.89 5.20 -36.50
CA SER A 71 7.47 4.10 -35.74
C SER A 71 7.90 4.56 -34.34
N ILE A 72 7.85 3.64 -33.38
CA ILE A 72 8.22 3.95 -31.99
C ILE A 72 9.69 4.37 -31.88
N ASP A 73 10.55 3.79 -32.72
CA ASP A 73 11.98 4.13 -32.81
C ASP A 73 12.16 5.56 -33.32
N ASP A 74 11.42 5.98 -34.36
CA ASP A 74 11.44 7.36 -34.85
C ASP A 74 10.96 8.35 -33.78
N LEU A 75 9.90 7.98 -33.06
CA LEU A 75 9.36 8.80 -31.97
C LEU A 75 10.36 8.96 -30.82
N ALA A 76 11.03 7.87 -30.42
CA ALA A 76 12.05 7.90 -29.38
C ALA A 76 13.29 8.72 -29.81
N ASN A 77 13.74 8.54 -31.05
CA ASN A 77 14.88 9.28 -31.61
C ASN A 77 14.61 10.78 -31.80
N SER A 78 13.34 11.19 -31.90
CA SER A 78 12.96 12.60 -32.01
C SER A 78 13.04 13.39 -30.70
N LYS A 79 13.32 12.73 -29.56
CA LYS A 79 13.41 13.36 -28.23
C LYS A 79 14.89 13.55 -27.84
N PRO A 80 15.43 14.79 -27.87
CA PRO A 80 16.88 15.04 -27.72
C PRO A 80 17.43 14.79 -26.30
N ALA A 81 16.58 14.68 -25.29
CA ALA A 81 16.99 14.34 -23.93
C ALA A 81 16.73 12.85 -23.68
N HIS A 82 17.81 12.08 -23.48
CA HIS A 82 17.80 10.67 -23.07
C HIS A 82 17.45 9.61 -24.13
N SER A 83 17.67 9.88 -25.42
CA SER A 83 17.38 8.96 -26.55
C SER A 83 17.77 7.50 -26.26
N ASP A 84 18.97 7.24 -25.75
CA ASP A 84 19.49 5.88 -25.62
C ASP A 84 18.80 5.09 -24.48
N VAL A 85 18.45 5.78 -23.38
CA VAL A 85 17.72 5.20 -22.25
C VAL A 85 16.24 5.02 -22.61
N PHE A 86 15.65 5.96 -23.36
CA PHE A 86 14.29 5.81 -23.87
C PHE A 86 14.20 4.66 -24.87
N VAL A 87 15.08 4.59 -25.86
CA VAL A 87 15.09 3.54 -26.90
C VAL A 87 15.28 2.15 -26.27
N SER A 88 16.20 2.00 -25.32
CA SER A 88 16.39 0.71 -24.63
C SER A 88 15.16 0.29 -23.83
N LYS A 89 14.55 1.19 -23.05
CA LYS A 89 13.32 0.90 -22.29
C LYS A 89 12.10 0.70 -23.17
N VAL A 90 11.98 1.43 -24.27
CA VAL A 90 10.87 1.29 -25.23
C VAL A 90 10.83 -0.11 -25.81
N LYS A 91 11.99 -0.71 -26.12
CA LYS A 91 12.09 -2.09 -26.62
C LYS A 91 11.60 -3.15 -25.63
N GLU A 92 11.51 -2.83 -24.33
CA GLU A 92 10.92 -3.71 -23.33
C GLU A 92 9.39 -3.76 -23.41
N PHE A 93 8.76 -2.74 -24.01
CA PHE A 93 7.31 -2.64 -24.15
C PHE A 93 6.88 -3.00 -25.58
N LYS A 94 5.91 -3.91 -25.72
CA LYS A 94 5.33 -4.28 -27.03
C LYS A 94 4.35 -3.21 -27.52
N LEU A 95 4.86 -2.04 -27.89
CA LEU A 95 4.04 -0.89 -28.26
C LEU A 95 3.51 -1.02 -29.70
N THR A 96 2.21 -0.80 -29.88
CA THR A 96 1.59 -0.70 -31.21
C THR A 96 1.65 0.73 -31.75
N ASN A 97 1.78 0.87 -33.06
CA ASN A 97 1.67 2.16 -33.76
C ASN A 97 0.26 2.45 -34.27
N LYS A 98 -0.67 1.49 -34.19
CA LYS A 98 -2.09 1.70 -34.49
C LYS A 98 -2.83 2.14 -33.25
N VAL A 99 -3.45 3.31 -33.36
CA VAL A 99 -4.13 3.97 -32.25
C VAL A 99 -5.49 4.46 -32.67
N CYS A 100 -6.39 4.55 -31.71
CA CYS A 100 -7.66 5.23 -31.85
C CYS A 100 -7.67 6.47 -30.96
N VAL A 101 -8.26 7.55 -31.47
CA VAL A 101 -8.44 8.80 -30.73
C VAL A 101 -9.90 9.18 -30.79
N ILE A 102 -10.54 9.33 -29.63
CA ILE A 102 -11.94 9.72 -29.51
C ILE A 102 -12.08 10.87 -28.51
N SER A 103 -13.24 11.54 -28.55
CA SER A 103 -13.65 12.49 -27.52
C SER A 103 -14.83 11.92 -26.75
N LYS A 104 -14.76 11.91 -25.42
CA LYS A 104 -15.83 11.43 -24.53
C LYS A 104 -15.78 12.22 -23.23
N ASP A 105 -16.93 12.71 -22.76
CA ASP A 105 -17.09 13.37 -21.46
C ASP A 105 -16.08 14.50 -21.18
N GLY A 106 -15.77 15.31 -22.19
CA GLY A 106 -14.81 16.41 -22.09
C GLY A 106 -13.33 15.98 -22.05
N ALA A 107 -13.05 14.69 -22.24
CA ALA A 107 -11.71 14.14 -22.36
C ALA A 107 -11.37 13.77 -23.81
N THR A 108 -10.12 13.97 -24.20
CA THR A 108 -9.53 13.32 -25.38
C THR A 108 -8.94 11.99 -24.94
N ILE A 109 -9.38 10.88 -25.54
CA ILE A 109 -8.96 9.54 -25.17
C ILE A 109 -8.23 8.90 -26.35
N ALA A 110 -6.99 8.48 -26.12
CA ALA A 110 -6.20 7.67 -27.03
C ALA A 110 -6.08 6.24 -26.51
N PHE A 111 -6.22 5.24 -27.37
CA PHE A 111 -6.06 3.84 -26.99
C PHE A 111 -5.45 3.00 -28.10
N GLU A 112 -4.81 1.90 -27.71
CA GLU A 112 -4.21 0.94 -28.65
C GLU A 112 -5.33 0.20 -29.40
N ALA A 113 -5.23 0.16 -30.73
CA ALA A 113 -6.19 -0.53 -31.58
C ALA A 113 -5.67 -1.91 -31.99
N ASP A 114 -6.55 -2.91 -31.98
CA ASP A 114 -6.21 -4.26 -32.42
C ASP A 114 -5.84 -4.30 -33.92
N ASP A 115 -5.01 -5.26 -34.28
CA ASP A 115 -4.68 -5.53 -35.67
C ASP A 115 -5.94 -5.93 -36.45
N GLY A 116 -6.34 -5.08 -37.40
CA GLY A 116 -7.53 -5.28 -38.23
C GLY A 116 -8.77 -4.53 -37.73
N ALA A 117 -8.68 -3.76 -36.64
CA ALA A 117 -9.76 -2.86 -36.24
C ALA A 117 -10.10 -1.89 -37.39
N THR A 118 -11.40 -1.75 -37.68
CA THR A 118 -11.93 -0.85 -38.71
C THR A 118 -12.60 0.38 -38.12
N THR A 119 -12.93 0.35 -36.82
CA THR A 119 -13.64 1.42 -36.12
C THR A 119 -12.99 1.73 -34.77
N CYS A 120 -12.99 3.01 -34.39
CA CYS A 120 -12.57 3.46 -33.07
C CYS A 120 -13.75 3.53 -32.11
N ALA A 121 -14.01 2.41 -31.43
CA ALA A 121 -14.97 2.32 -30.34
C ALA A 121 -14.24 1.90 -29.07
N PHE A 122 -14.29 2.73 -28.04
CA PHE A 122 -13.70 2.38 -26.74
C PHE A 122 -14.61 1.40 -26.01
N ASP A 123 -14.04 0.27 -25.61
CA ASP A 123 -14.72 -0.76 -24.83
C ASP A 123 -13.77 -1.19 -23.71
N LEU A 124 -14.17 -0.94 -22.46
CA LEU A 124 -13.38 -1.25 -21.27
C LEU A 124 -12.97 -2.73 -21.21
N ASP A 125 -13.79 -3.62 -21.76
CA ASP A 125 -13.58 -5.07 -21.76
C ASP A 125 -12.72 -5.57 -22.93
N LYS A 126 -12.27 -4.68 -23.82
CA LYS A 126 -11.40 -5.02 -24.96
C LYS A 126 -10.11 -4.23 -24.96
N VAL A 127 -10.16 -2.96 -24.59
CA VAL A 127 -9.00 -2.08 -24.62
C VAL A 127 -8.01 -2.49 -23.54
N HIS A 128 -6.81 -2.89 -23.95
CA HIS A 128 -5.74 -3.26 -23.04
C HIS A 128 -5.03 -2.05 -22.44
N LYS A 129 -4.98 -0.94 -23.18
CA LYS A 129 -4.19 0.23 -22.80
C LYS A 129 -4.76 1.50 -23.41
N ALA A 130 -4.91 2.52 -22.56
CA ALA A 130 -5.48 3.80 -22.94
C ALA A 130 -4.90 4.95 -22.14
N MET A 131 -5.00 6.14 -22.70
CA MET A 131 -4.56 7.39 -22.10
C MET A 131 -5.63 8.44 -22.35
N ALA A 132 -6.05 9.15 -21.32
CA ALA A 132 -7.01 10.23 -21.43
C ALA A 132 -6.40 11.54 -20.95
N LYS A 133 -6.70 12.62 -21.66
CA LYS A 133 -6.37 13.98 -21.27
C LYS A 133 -7.67 14.77 -21.06
N THR A 134 -7.85 15.27 -19.86
CA THR A 134 -8.91 16.22 -19.50
C THR A 134 -8.33 17.64 -19.48
N THR A 135 -9.14 18.62 -19.06
CA THR A 135 -8.68 19.99 -18.81
C THR A 135 -7.71 20.10 -17.64
N GLU A 136 -7.75 19.15 -16.71
CA GLU A 136 -7.00 19.22 -15.44
C GLU A 136 -6.00 18.08 -15.28
N ASP A 137 -6.19 16.97 -16.00
CA ASP A 137 -5.52 15.72 -15.69
C ASP A 137 -5.09 14.92 -16.91
N LEU A 138 -4.11 14.05 -16.67
CA LEU A 138 -3.68 12.98 -17.55
C LEU A 138 -3.89 11.65 -16.85
N VAL A 139 -4.62 10.73 -17.48
CA VAL A 139 -5.02 9.44 -16.91
C VAL A 139 -4.48 8.32 -17.78
N PHE A 140 -3.72 7.41 -17.19
CA PHE A 140 -3.18 6.21 -17.79
C PHE A 140 -4.02 5.01 -17.35
N PHE A 141 -4.39 4.17 -18.29
CA PHE A 141 -5.22 3.00 -18.05
C PHE A 141 -4.56 1.78 -18.66
N LYS A 142 -4.57 0.68 -17.91
CA LYS A 142 -4.34 -0.65 -18.45
C LYS A 142 -5.29 -1.66 -17.87
N ARG A 143 -5.55 -2.67 -18.70
CA ARG A 143 -6.30 -3.85 -18.36
C ARG A 143 -5.44 -5.09 -18.57
N TYR A 144 -5.51 -5.98 -17.59
CA TYR A 144 -4.92 -7.31 -17.64
C TYR A 144 -6.00 -8.38 -17.50
N GLY A 145 -5.78 -9.54 -18.10
CA GLY A 145 -6.75 -10.64 -18.06
C GLY A 145 -8.03 -10.34 -18.84
N THR A 146 -9.02 -11.22 -18.69
CA THR A 146 -10.34 -11.11 -19.30
C THR A 146 -11.41 -11.73 -18.39
N GLY A 147 -12.68 -11.33 -18.54
CA GLY A 147 -13.78 -11.88 -17.74
C GLY A 147 -13.58 -11.67 -16.24
N GLU A 148 -13.76 -12.72 -15.45
CA GLU A 148 -13.66 -12.69 -13.98
C GLU A 148 -12.23 -12.45 -13.47
N GLU A 149 -11.21 -12.70 -14.27
CA GLU A 149 -9.80 -12.48 -13.91
C GLU A 149 -9.30 -11.07 -14.29
N THR A 150 -10.21 -10.20 -14.72
CA THR A 150 -9.85 -8.85 -15.17
C THR A 150 -9.30 -8.02 -14.02
N GLN A 151 -8.16 -7.38 -14.27
CA GLN A 151 -7.51 -6.43 -13.38
C GLN A 151 -7.25 -5.11 -14.11
N TYR A 152 -7.29 -4.01 -13.37
CA TYR A 152 -7.09 -2.66 -13.91
C TYR A 152 -6.01 -1.94 -13.13
N THR A 153 -5.13 -1.26 -13.85
CA THR A 153 -4.26 -0.22 -13.28
C THR A 153 -4.65 1.13 -13.87
N ILE A 154 -4.99 2.08 -13.00
CA ILE A 154 -5.40 3.43 -13.39
C ILE A 154 -4.56 4.43 -12.63
N ASP A 155 -3.64 5.07 -13.35
CA ASP A 155 -2.77 6.09 -12.79
C ASP A 155 -3.20 7.45 -13.31
N LYS A 156 -3.23 8.45 -12.45
CA LYS A 156 -3.69 9.80 -12.78
C LYS A 156 -2.66 10.79 -12.27
N ILE A 157 -2.36 11.80 -13.08
CA ILE A 157 -1.53 12.94 -12.70
C ILE A 157 -2.22 14.24 -13.13
N SER A 158 -2.29 15.22 -12.24
CA SER A 158 -2.75 16.55 -12.62
C SER A 158 -1.76 17.18 -13.60
N LEU A 159 -2.23 18.01 -14.54
CA LEU A 159 -1.38 18.60 -15.58
C LEU A 159 -0.28 19.51 -15.01
N ILE A 160 -0.47 20.01 -13.78
CA ILE A 160 0.53 20.78 -13.03
C ILE A 160 1.49 19.89 -12.21
N GLY A 161 1.30 18.58 -12.19
CA GLY A 161 2.17 17.60 -11.56
C GLY A 161 2.09 17.53 -10.03
N LEU A 162 1.07 18.15 -9.43
CA LEU A 162 0.94 18.24 -7.97
C LEU A 162 0.11 17.12 -7.36
N ASP A 163 -0.81 16.53 -8.11
CA ASP A 163 -1.68 15.45 -7.64
C ASP A 163 -1.42 14.20 -8.45
N ILE A 164 -1.06 13.11 -7.78
CA ILE A 164 -0.87 11.80 -8.39
C ILE A 164 -1.75 10.80 -7.67
N SER A 165 -2.46 9.96 -8.41
CA SER A 165 -3.13 8.79 -7.83
C SER A 165 -2.84 7.54 -8.62
N ASN A 166 -2.64 6.43 -7.93
CA ASN A 166 -2.47 5.11 -8.52
C ASN A 166 -3.59 4.23 -7.98
N THR A 167 -4.31 3.57 -8.87
CA THR A 167 -5.43 2.70 -8.53
C THR A 167 -5.16 1.33 -9.11
N PHE A 168 -5.27 0.29 -8.28
CA PHE A 168 -5.24 -1.09 -8.73
C PHE A 168 -6.55 -1.76 -8.36
N LEU A 169 -7.23 -2.35 -9.35
CA LEU A 169 -8.54 -2.96 -9.19
C LEU A 169 -8.54 -4.38 -9.73
N TYR A 170 -9.33 -5.25 -9.12
CA TYR A 170 -9.54 -6.62 -9.56
C TYR A 170 -10.95 -7.08 -9.23
N THR A 171 -11.46 -8.03 -10.00
CA THR A 171 -12.76 -8.64 -9.71
C THR A 171 -12.57 -9.87 -8.82
N SER A 172 -13.39 -9.99 -7.78
CA SER A 172 -13.47 -11.20 -6.96
C SER A 172 -14.94 -11.47 -6.63
N LYS A 173 -15.41 -12.67 -6.97
CA LYS A 173 -16.83 -13.08 -6.80
C LYS A 173 -17.82 -12.05 -7.34
N GLY A 174 -17.54 -11.50 -8.52
CA GLY A 174 -18.38 -10.48 -9.17
C GLY A 174 -18.35 -9.09 -8.53
N LYS A 175 -17.52 -8.85 -7.51
CA LYS A 175 -17.31 -7.53 -6.91
C LYS A 175 -15.98 -6.95 -7.38
N LEU A 176 -16.01 -5.70 -7.82
CA LEU A 176 -14.80 -4.93 -8.08
C LEU A 176 -14.22 -4.47 -6.75
N LEU A 177 -12.96 -4.80 -6.53
CA LEU A 177 -12.19 -4.58 -5.32
C LEU A 177 -10.85 -3.96 -5.68
N GLY A 178 -10.09 -3.51 -4.69
CA GLY A 178 -8.78 -2.94 -4.96
C GLY A 178 -8.30 -1.93 -3.96
N ASP A 179 -7.25 -1.22 -4.36
CA ASP A 179 -6.58 -0.20 -3.59
C ASP A 179 -6.38 1.08 -4.41
N ILE A 180 -6.39 2.20 -3.69
CA ILE A 180 -6.15 3.53 -4.23
C ILE A 180 -5.11 4.20 -3.35
N VAL A 181 -4.03 4.66 -3.98
CA VAL A 181 -3.02 5.51 -3.37
C VAL A 181 -3.13 6.90 -3.99
N LYS A 182 -3.18 7.95 -3.17
CA LYS A 182 -3.11 9.34 -3.61
C LYS A 182 -1.94 10.03 -2.93
N VAL A 183 -1.21 10.81 -3.71
CA VAL A 183 -0.10 11.65 -3.27
C VAL A 183 -0.37 13.04 -3.81
N LYS A 184 -0.54 14.01 -2.91
CA LYS A 184 -0.69 15.42 -3.25
C LYS A 184 0.52 16.17 -2.74
N THR A 185 1.11 16.99 -3.58
CA THR A 185 2.27 17.81 -3.25
C THR A 185 1.85 19.27 -3.21
N SER A 186 2.06 19.92 -2.08
CA SER A 186 1.91 21.37 -1.99
C SER A 186 3.08 22.08 -2.68
N PRO A 187 2.90 23.33 -3.16
CA PRO A 187 4.00 24.14 -3.68
C PRO A 187 5.17 24.32 -2.70
N ALA A 188 4.91 24.15 -1.40
CA ALA A 188 5.92 24.20 -0.34
C ALA A 188 6.70 22.88 -0.14
N GLY A 189 6.49 21.87 -1.01
CA GLY A 189 7.19 20.58 -0.93
C GLY A 189 6.67 19.63 0.15
N LYS A 190 5.50 19.90 0.72
CA LYS A 190 4.81 19.00 1.66
C LYS A 190 3.90 18.03 0.93
N TYR A 191 3.77 16.81 1.45
CA TYR A 191 2.99 15.74 0.86
C TYR A 191 1.79 15.36 1.73
N THR A 192 0.60 15.30 1.14
CA THR A 192 -0.53 14.56 1.70
C THR A 192 -0.61 13.21 1.00
N VAL A 193 -0.57 12.14 1.78
CA VAL A 193 -0.67 10.77 1.27
C VAL A 193 -1.93 10.11 1.83
N GLU A 194 -2.73 9.52 0.96
CA GLU A 194 -3.96 8.81 1.30
C GLU A 194 -3.93 7.42 0.67
N HIS A 195 -4.38 6.42 1.42
CA HIS A 195 -4.46 5.04 0.95
C HIS A 195 -5.80 4.43 1.39
N TYR A 196 -6.56 3.95 0.41
CA TYR A 196 -7.80 3.22 0.62
C TYR A 196 -7.64 1.79 0.11
N VAL A 197 -8.17 0.83 0.86
CA VAL A 197 -8.20 -0.59 0.48
C VAL A 197 -9.59 -1.15 0.72
N ASP A 198 -10.11 -1.87 -0.26
CA ASP A 198 -11.27 -2.76 -0.12
C ASP A 198 -10.88 -4.16 -0.57
N ALA A 199 -10.72 -5.07 0.39
CA ALA A 199 -10.44 -6.48 0.10
C ALA A 199 -11.72 -7.32 -0.05
N GLY A 200 -12.89 -6.68 -0.07
CA GLY A 200 -14.17 -7.32 -0.35
C GLY A 200 -14.76 -8.11 0.82
N PRO A 201 -15.89 -8.81 0.58
CA PRO A 201 -16.63 -9.52 1.62
C PRO A 201 -15.88 -10.76 2.10
N GLU A 202 -16.25 -11.25 3.28
CA GLU A 202 -15.81 -12.55 3.78
C GLU A 202 -16.02 -13.65 2.72
N ASP A 203 -14.97 -14.39 2.40
CA ASP A 203 -15.03 -15.40 1.34
C ASP A 203 -15.29 -16.83 1.85
N GLY A 204 -15.54 -16.96 3.16
CA GLY A 204 -15.68 -18.24 3.89
C GLY A 204 -14.35 -18.78 4.40
N THR A 205 -13.21 -18.26 3.93
CA THR A 205 -11.86 -18.59 4.42
C THR A 205 -11.21 -17.41 5.13
N LYS A 206 -11.44 -16.17 4.66
CA LYS A 206 -10.84 -14.92 5.11
C LYS A 206 -11.92 -13.92 5.55
N ILE A 207 -11.57 -13.05 6.50
CA ILE A 207 -12.42 -11.95 6.96
C ILE A 207 -12.55 -10.86 5.89
N GLY A 208 -13.67 -10.15 5.87
CA GLY A 208 -13.81 -8.93 5.09
C GLY A 208 -13.03 -7.79 5.73
N PHE A 209 -12.40 -6.96 4.90
CA PHE A 209 -11.50 -5.90 5.36
C PHE A 209 -11.59 -4.65 4.49
N LYS A 210 -11.75 -3.51 5.15
CA LYS A 210 -11.62 -2.18 4.54
C LYS A 210 -10.69 -1.33 5.39
N ALA A 211 -9.87 -0.50 4.76
CA ALA A 211 -9.00 0.40 5.48
C ALA A 211 -8.84 1.73 4.77
N TYR A 212 -8.69 2.78 5.57
CA TYR A 212 -8.27 4.08 5.13
C TYR A 212 -7.09 4.55 5.98
N GLN A 213 -6.03 5.00 5.34
CA GLN A 213 -4.85 5.55 5.98
C GLN A 213 -4.52 6.89 5.35
N TRP A 214 -4.10 7.85 6.16
CA TRP A 214 -3.65 9.14 5.66
C TRP A 214 -2.55 9.74 6.53
N ALA A 215 -1.74 10.56 5.88
CA ALA A 215 -0.78 11.44 6.51
C ALA A 215 -0.80 12.77 5.76
N ASP A 216 -0.98 13.85 6.52
CA ASP A 216 -1.09 15.20 5.98
C ASP A 216 0.23 15.95 6.22
N ASP A 217 0.58 16.88 5.33
CA ASP A 217 1.74 17.77 5.47
C ASP A 217 3.09 17.08 5.73
N MET A 218 3.28 15.86 5.22
CA MET A 218 4.53 15.13 5.36
C MET A 218 5.68 15.84 4.65
N VAL A 219 6.82 15.93 5.33
CA VAL A 219 8.08 16.41 4.75
C VAL A 219 9.14 15.34 5.03
N ASP A 220 9.89 14.94 4.01
CA ASP A 220 11.00 14.00 4.21
C ASP A 220 12.03 14.62 5.17
N GLY A 221 12.59 13.84 6.08
CA GLY A 221 13.45 14.36 7.15
C GLY A 221 12.72 14.84 8.40
N GLN A 222 11.39 14.94 8.39
CA GLN A 222 10.63 15.53 9.50
C GLN A 222 9.68 14.54 10.17
N LYS A 223 9.18 14.96 11.34
CA LYS A 223 8.14 14.23 12.07
C LYS A 223 6.85 14.24 11.26
N ALA A 224 6.10 13.15 11.33
CA ALA A 224 4.81 13.02 10.66
C ALA A 224 3.83 12.25 11.53
N THR A 225 2.55 12.62 11.47
CA THR A 225 1.48 11.82 12.07
C THR A 225 0.81 10.98 10.98
N VAL A 226 0.77 9.66 11.19
CA VAL A 226 0.09 8.72 10.32
C VAL A 226 -1.14 8.18 11.03
N ASN A 227 -2.28 8.35 10.38
CA ASN A 227 -3.56 7.91 10.90
C ASN A 227 -4.07 6.76 10.04
N SER A 228 -4.71 5.78 10.68
CA SER A 228 -5.42 4.72 9.98
C SER A 228 -6.70 4.35 10.71
N VAL A 229 -7.74 4.04 9.95
CA VAL A 229 -8.92 3.33 10.44
C VAL A 229 -9.15 2.12 9.54
N SER A 230 -9.32 0.95 10.15
CA SER A 230 -9.77 -0.25 9.46
C SER A 230 -11.08 -0.77 10.03
N TYR A 231 -11.84 -1.44 9.19
CA TYR A 231 -13.06 -2.17 9.55
C TYR A 231 -12.88 -3.64 9.22
N HIS A 232 -13.00 -4.47 10.26
CA HIS A 232 -12.90 -5.91 10.17
C HIS A 232 -14.30 -6.50 10.37
N TYR A 233 -14.78 -7.29 9.40
CA TYR A 233 -16.12 -7.86 9.43
C TYR A 233 -16.21 -9.28 8.87
N GLY A 234 -17.27 -10.00 9.24
CA GLY A 234 -17.49 -11.40 8.87
C GLY A 234 -17.55 -12.35 10.06
N SER A 235 -18.05 -13.57 9.83
CA SER A 235 -18.32 -14.60 10.84
C SER A 235 -17.07 -15.13 11.55
N LYS A 236 -15.90 -14.97 10.92
CA LYS A 236 -14.59 -15.34 11.47
C LYS A 236 -13.88 -14.22 12.22
N VAL A 237 -14.39 -12.99 12.18
CA VAL A 237 -13.76 -11.88 12.89
C VAL A 237 -13.88 -12.10 14.38
N THR A 238 -12.74 -12.11 15.05
CA THR A 238 -12.64 -12.27 16.49
C THR A 238 -11.67 -11.23 17.02
N LEU A 239 -12.07 -10.52 18.06
CA LEU A 239 -11.22 -9.62 18.84
C LEU A 239 -11.38 -9.99 20.32
N ASP A 240 -10.27 -10.17 21.04
CA ASP A 240 -10.27 -10.62 22.45
C ASP A 240 -11.19 -11.82 22.71
N SER A 241 -11.11 -12.82 21.84
CA SER A 241 -11.92 -14.05 21.86
C SER A 241 -13.43 -13.84 21.66
N LYS A 242 -13.90 -12.62 21.39
CA LYS A 242 -15.29 -12.32 21.03
C LYS A 242 -15.46 -12.24 19.52
N LYS A 243 -16.47 -12.94 18.99
CA LYS A 243 -16.85 -12.83 17.58
C LYS A 243 -17.65 -11.55 17.35
N THR A 244 -16.96 -10.46 17.05
CA THR A 244 -17.58 -9.15 16.79
C THR A 244 -16.86 -8.44 15.65
N ALA A 245 -17.62 -7.73 14.81
CA ALA A 245 -17.05 -6.81 13.85
C ALA A 245 -16.60 -5.54 14.57
N PHE A 246 -15.45 -4.99 14.21
CA PHE A 246 -14.88 -3.85 14.94
C PHE A 246 -14.20 -2.86 13.98
N HIS A 247 -14.18 -1.60 14.42
CA HIS A 247 -13.33 -0.57 13.86
C HIS A 247 -12.07 -0.47 14.69
N TRP A 248 -10.94 -0.36 14.01
CA TRP A 248 -9.64 -0.17 14.62
C TRP A 248 -9.07 1.16 14.16
N ALA A 249 -8.84 2.10 15.08
CA ALA A 249 -8.21 3.38 14.79
C ALA A 249 -6.79 3.40 15.36
N ILE A 250 -5.82 3.84 14.57
CA ILE A 250 -4.43 3.97 14.99
C ILE A 250 -3.89 5.34 14.58
N LYS A 251 -3.17 5.97 15.49
CA LYS A 251 -2.43 7.22 15.28
C LYS A 251 -0.97 7.03 15.72
N ASP A 252 -0.07 7.09 14.75
CA ASP A 252 1.37 6.97 14.94
C ASP A 252 2.02 8.33 14.78
N ASP A 253 2.85 8.74 15.74
CA ASP A 253 3.77 9.86 15.55
C ASP A 253 5.13 9.30 15.17
N VAL A 254 5.48 9.46 13.90
CA VAL A 254 6.72 9.00 13.33
C VAL A 254 7.75 10.11 13.39
N VAL A 255 8.96 9.74 13.81
CA VAL A 255 10.07 10.66 13.98
C VAL A 255 11.34 10.07 13.34
N PRO A 256 12.23 10.91 12.78
CA PRO A 256 13.55 10.46 12.37
C PRO A 256 14.35 10.01 13.60
N SER A 257 15.16 8.98 13.45
CA SER A 257 16.03 8.48 14.51
C SER A 257 17.19 9.43 14.75
N ASN A 258 17.43 9.74 16.03
CA ASN A 258 18.59 10.52 16.46
C ASN A 258 19.91 9.75 16.26
N ALA A 259 19.87 8.43 16.11
CA ALA A 259 21.04 7.60 15.86
C ALA A 259 21.37 7.46 14.36
N ASN A 260 20.35 7.48 13.50
CA ASN A 260 20.48 7.31 12.07
C ASN A 260 19.40 8.14 11.36
N GLY A 261 19.79 9.26 10.76
CA GLY A 261 18.85 10.20 10.11
C GLY A 261 18.02 9.59 8.98
N ASP A 262 18.46 8.47 8.40
CA ASP A 262 17.73 7.75 7.35
C ASP A 262 16.72 6.74 7.90
N PHE A 263 16.77 6.45 9.21
CA PHE A 263 15.86 5.53 9.89
C PHE A 263 14.73 6.31 10.56
N TYR A 264 13.48 5.88 10.34
CA TYR A 264 12.28 6.47 10.92
C TYR A 264 11.55 5.43 11.74
N PHE A 265 10.94 5.83 12.83
CA PHE A 265 10.24 4.92 13.72
C PHE A 265 9.09 5.67 14.39
N ALA A 266 8.08 4.94 14.87
CA ALA A 266 7.04 5.54 15.69
C ALA A 266 7.64 5.81 17.06
N GLY A 267 7.68 7.08 17.45
CA GLY A 267 7.98 7.49 18.82
C GLY A 267 6.76 7.34 19.73
N ALA A 268 5.56 7.41 19.16
CA ALA A 268 4.30 7.14 19.84
C ALA A 268 3.32 6.39 18.95
N VAL A 269 2.60 5.44 19.54
CA VAL A 269 1.52 4.67 18.88
C VAL A 269 0.32 4.70 19.79
N ARG A 270 -0.85 5.03 19.23
CA ARG A 270 -2.10 5.09 19.98
C ARG A 270 -3.15 4.32 19.21
N ARG A 271 -3.75 3.30 19.83
CA ARG A 271 -4.72 2.40 19.17
C ARG A 271 -6.01 2.31 19.96
N LEU A 272 -7.13 2.28 19.27
CA LEU A 272 -8.45 2.06 19.87
C LEU A 272 -9.30 1.18 18.96
N ALA A 273 -9.79 0.08 19.53
CA ALA A 273 -10.74 -0.82 18.91
C ALA A 273 -12.13 -0.60 19.49
N ARG A 274 -13.13 -0.47 18.63
CA ARG A 274 -14.52 -0.42 19.04
C ARG A 274 -15.37 -1.42 18.28
N SER A 275 -16.21 -2.14 19.02
CA SER A 275 -17.24 -2.99 18.46
C SER A 275 -18.17 -2.16 17.58
N SER A 276 -18.52 -2.71 16.41
CA SER A 276 -19.41 -2.03 15.46
C SER A 276 -20.89 -2.31 15.75
N VAL A 277 -21.19 -3.14 16.75
CA VAL A 277 -22.54 -3.55 17.12
C VAL A 277 -23.09 -2.65 18.23
N ASP A 278 -22.31 -2.45 19.29
CA ASP A 278 -22.70 -1.77 20.52
C ASP A 278 -21.76 -0.61 20.90
N ASN A 279 -20.75 -0.33 20.05
CA ASN A 279 -19.79 0.77 20.23
C ASN A 279 -18.96 0.68 21.52
N SER A 280 -18.93 -0.50 22.16
CA SER A 280 -18.05 -0.79 23.30
C SER A 280 -16.59 -0.64 22.88
N ILE A 281 -15.75 -0.15 23.79
CA ILE A 281 -14.30 -0.24 23.64
C ILE A 281 -13.92 -1.69 23.90
N GLU A 282 -13.37 -2.33 22.88
CA GLU A 282 -12.88 -3.71 22.98
C GLU A 282 -11.40 -3.72 23.37
N GLN A 283 -10.59 -2.81 22.82
CA GLN A 283 -9.16 -2.72 23.13
C GLN A 283 -8.66 -1.27 23.04
N LYS A 284 -7.68 -0.92 23.87
CA LYS A 284 -7.03 0.40 23.87
C LYS A 284 -5.54 0.27 24.21
N ASP A 285 -4.68 0.62 23.27
CA ASP A 285 -3.22 0.50 23.43
C ASP A 285 -2.54 1.87 23.31
N THR A 286 -1.44 2.04 24.03
CA THR A 286 -0.58 3.23 23.93
C THR A 286 0.87 2.84 24.14
N TYR A 287 1.69 3.00 23.10
CA TYR A 287 3.11 2.70 23.14
C TYR A 287 3.92 3.99 23.01
N SER A 288 4.99 4.10 23.78
CA SER A 288 5.88 5.26 23.79
C SER A 288 7.24 4.88 24.34
N SER A 289 8.24 5.77 24.23
CA SER A 289 9.56 5.54 24.82
C SER A 289 9.54 5.43 26.36
N LYS A 290 8.46 5.89 27.03
CA LYS A 290 8.22 5.64 28.46
C LYS A 290 7.87 4.18 28.79
N ALA A 291 7.33 3.44 27.82
CA ALA A 291 6.99 2.02 27.91
C ALA A 291 7.54 1.29 26.67
N PRO A 292 8.88 1.13 26.58
CA PRO A 292 9.55 0.89 25.30
C PRO A 292 9.34 -0.53 24.74
N SER A 293 8.95 -1.52 25.56
CA SER A 293 8.86 -2.92 25.13
C SER A 293 7.87 -3.11 23.96
N ASP A 294 6.64 -2.61 24.11
CA ASP A 294 5.65 -2.73 23.05
C ASP A 294 6.02 -1.83 21.85
N LEU A 295 6.66 -0.68 22.10
CA LEU A 295 7.12 0.19 21.03
C LEU A 295 8.23 -0.46 20.19
N ILE A 296 9.16 -1.17 20.80
CA ILE A 296 10.22 -1.93 20.13
C ILE A 296 9.62 -3.06 19.30
N ALA A 297 8.71 -3.85 19.89
CA ALA A 297 8.03 -4.93 19.19
C ALA A 297 7.28 -4.39 17.98
N TYR A 298 6.49 -3.34 18.19
CA TYR A 298 5.73 -2.68 17.14
C TYR A 298 6.63 -2.19 16.00
N ASN A 299 7.69 -1.44 16.30
CA ASN A 299 8.60 -0.92 15.28
C ASN A 299 9.31 -2.05 14.51
N PHE A 300 9.79 -3.08 15.20
CA PHE A 300 10.54 -4.17 14.59
C PHE A 300 9.68 -5.07 13.71
N ASN A 301 8.51 -5.46 14.21
CA ASN A 301 7.61 -6.35 13.48
C ASN A 301 7.13 -5.71 12.19
N ASN A 302 6.79 -4.42 12.24
CA ASN A 302 6.36 -3.69 11.06
C ASN A 302 7.51 -3.42 10.07
N ALA A 303 8.68 -2.98 10.54
CA ALA A 303 9.83 -2.70 9.67
C ALA A 303 10.26 -3.94 8.85
N ASN A 304 10.07 -5.13 9.42
CA ASN A 304 10.46 -6.40 8.82
C ASN A 304 9.28 -7.21 8.25
N LYS A 305 8.07 -6.63 8.23
CA LYS A 305 6.82 -7.25 7.73
C LYS A 305 6.56 -8.64 8.33
N LEU A 306 6.87 -8.83 9.60
CA LEU A 306 6.72 -10.13 10.26
C LEU A 306 5.25 -10.42 10.56
N VAL A 307 4.83 -11.67 10.38
CA VAL A 307 3.47 -12.14 10.70
C VAL A 307 3.52 -13.43 11.52
N GLY A 308 2.41 -13.72 12.21
CA GLY A 308 2.27 -14.89 13.08
C GLY A 308 2.68 -14.59 14.52
N LEU A 309 3.36 -15.53 15.17
CA LEU A 309 3.94 -15.34 16.50
C LEU A 309 5.13 -14.36 16.41
N SER A 310 4.81 -13.07 16.40
CA SER A 310 5.78 -11.99 16.28
C SER A 310 6.69 -11.91 17.51
N PRO A 311 7.99 -11.60 17.34
CA PRO A 311 8.92 -11.50 18.45
C PRO A 311 8.56 -10.33 19.38
N ASP A 312 8.55 -10.61 20.70
CA ASP A 312 8.51 -9.57 21.73
C ASP A 312 9.86 -8.82 21.83
N ALA A 313 9.89 -7.70 22.56
CA ALA A 313 11.11 -6.90 22.75
C ALA A 313 12.33 -7.74 23.19
N CYS A 314 12.10 -8.76 24.02
CA CYS A 314 13.15 -9.64 24.52
C CYS A 314 13.69 -10.62 23.49
N THR A 315 12.84 -11.08 22.59
CA THR A 315 13.26 -11.86 21.42
C THR A 315 14.05 -10.98 20.48
N ILE A 316 13.60 -9.75 20.25
CA ILE A 316 14.29 -8.75 19.42
C ILE A 316 15.66 -8.42 20.02
N LYS A 317 15.78 -8.33 21.35
CA LYS A 317 17.08 -8.12 22.01
C LYS A 317 18.05 -9.26 21.71
N GLN A 318 17.59 -10.51 21.71
CA GLN A 318 18.41 -11.66 21.31
C GLN A 318 18.89 -11.54 19.85
N ILE A 319 18.05 -11.01 18.95
CA ILE A 319 18.42 -10.74 17.54
C ILE A 319 19.51 -9.67 17.49
N ALA A 320 19.33 -8.55 18.19
CA ALA A 320 20.30 -7.45 18.27
C ALA A 320 21.65 -7.93 18.81
N ASP A 321 21.64 -8.80 19.82
CA ASP A 321 22.83 -9.43 20.40
C ASP A 321 23.50 -10.45 19.48
N GLY A 322 22.90 -10.74 18.32
CA GLY A 322 23.47 -11.64 17.31
C GLY A 322 23.34 -13.12 17.66
N LYS A 323 22.34 -13.52 18.46
CA LYS A 323 22.11 -14.94 18.74
C LYS A 323 21.69 -15.66 17.46
N ALA A 324 22.28 -16.82 17.21
CA ALA A 324 21.98 -17.66 16.03
C ALA A 324 20.53 -18.20 16.04
N THR A 325 19.96 -18.37 17.23
CA THR A 325 18.57 -18.74 17.45
C THR A 325 17.96 -17.83 18.49
N VAL A 326 16.68 -17.53 18.34
CA VAL A 326 15.90 -16.76 19.31
C VAL A 326 14.87 -17.64 20.00
N THR A 327 14.48 -17.24 21.21
CA THR A 327 13.51 -17.98 22.03
C THR A 327 12.46 -17.07 22.65
N TRP A 328 11.20 -17.52 22.61
CA TRP A 328 10.04 -16.87 23.23
C TRP A 328 8.98 -17.90 23.66
N TYR A 329 7.87 -17.40 24.22
CA TYR A 329 6.74 -18.20 24.69
C TYR A 329 5.46 -17.76 23.99
N THR A 330 4.68 -18.69 23.46
CA THR A 330 3.46 -18.38 22.71
C THR A 330 2.42 -17.71 23.62
N GLY A 331 1.83 -16.60 23.15
CA GLY A 331 0.81 -15.87 23.91
C GLY A 331 1.35 -15.20 25.18
N PHE A 332 2.64 -14.83 25.19
CA PHE A 332 3.25 -14.07 26.28
C PHE A 332 4.32 -13.12 25.77
N ASN A 333 4.12 -11.84 26.07
CA ASN A 333 5.08 -10.79 25.81
C ASN A 333 5.84 -10.51 27.10
N ARG A 334 7.15 -10.76 27.10
CA ARG A 334 7.99 -10.47 28.25
C ARG A 334 8.15 -8.95 28.42
N GLY A 335 8.13 -8.51 29.67
CA GLY A 335 8.37 -7.12 30.03
C GLY A 335 9.83 -6.68 29.77
N LYS A 336 10.12 -5.41 30.07
CA LYS A 336 11.40 -4.74 29.82
C LYS A 336 12.63 -5.52 30.31
N ASP A 337 12.52 -6.22 31.44
CA ASP A 337 13.63 -6.95 32.05
C ASP A 337 13.79 -8.38 31.51
N CYS A 338 12.93 -8.78 30.56
CA CYS A 338 12.94 -10.11 29.96
C CYS A 338 12.77 -11.28 30.94
N SER A 339 12.26 -10.98 32.13
CA SER A 339 11.92 -11.94 33.15
C SER A 339 10.60 -12.66 32.82
N ALA A 340 10.48 -13.89 33.32
CA ALA A 340 9.26 -14.67 33.28
C ALA A 340 9.23 -15.55 34.54
N THR A 341 8.13 -15.53 35.28
CA THR A 341 7.92 -16.42 36.42
C THR A 341 7.40 -17.78 35.96
N ALA A 342 7.48 -18.80 36.83
CA ALA A 342 6.89 -20.11 36.52
C ALA A 342 5.38 -20.02 36.27
N ALA A 343 4.69 -19.10 36.96
CA ALA A 343 3.27 -18.82 36.73
C ALA A 343 3.02 -18.20 35.35
N ASP A 344 3.85 -17.23 34.93
CA ASP A 344 3.75 -16.62 33.60
C ASP A 344 3.93 -17.65 32.48
N LEU A 345 4.73 -18.68 32.70
CA LEU A 345 5.04 -19.70 31.70
C LEU A 345 4.09 -20.89 31.73
N ALA A 346 3.21 -20.99 32.72
CA ALA A 346 2.30 -22.12 32.88
C ALA A 346 1.39 -22.27 31.64
N GLY A 347 1.40 -23.45 31.03
CA GLY A 347 0.61 -23.75 29.83
C GLY A 347 1.09 -23.08 28.53
N LYS A 348 2.19 -22.31 28.56
CA LYS A 348 2.72 -21.63 27.38
C LYS A 348 3.79 -22.46 26.67
N LYS A 349 3.71 -22.52 25.34
CA LYS A 349 4.68 -23.27 24.53
C LYS A 349 5.94 -22.43 24.31
N LYS A 350 7.10 -22.97 24.69
CA LYS A 350 8.40 -22.41 24.31
C LYS A 350 8.66 -22.63 22.83
N VAL A 351 9.09 -21.59 22.13
CA VAL A 351 9.49 -21.63 20.72
C VAL A 351 10.95 -21.22 20.61
N THR A 352 11.74 -22.00 19.89
CA THR A 352 13.13 -21.70 19.56
C THR A 352 13.33 -21.89 18.06
N THR A 353 13.89 -20.89 17.38
CA THR A 353 14.04 -20.90 15.91
C THR A 353 15.21 -20.02 15.46
N SER A 354 15.75 -20.32 14.28
CA SER A 354 16.69 -19.47 13.54
C SER A 354 16.02 -18.62 12.45
N THR A 355 14.71 -18.79 12.24
CA THR A 355 13.94 -18.06 11.23
C THR A 355 12.61 -17.54 11.78
N LEU A 356 12.18 -16.38 11.31
CA LEU A 356 10.84 -15.82 11.50
C LEU A 356 10.05 -15.88 10.18
N THR A 357 8.73 -15.62 10.22
CA THR A 357 7.87 -15.64 9.02
C THR A 357 7.38 -14.24 8.71
N ASN A 358 7.40 -13.84 7.44
CA ASN A 358 6.85 -12.56 6.99
C ASN A 358 5.46 -12.71 6.33
N ASP A 359 4.82 -11.58 6.04
CA ASP A 359 3.49 -11.48 5.41
C ASP A 359 3.33 -12.22 4.08
N GLY A 360 4.42 -12.46 3.36
CA GLY A 360 4.49 -13.32 2.18
C GLY A 360 4.65 -14.82 2.47
N SER A 361 4.48 -15.24 3.72
CA SER A 361 4.77 -16.60 4.21
C SER A 361 6.22 -17.05 3.97
N LYS A 362 7.15 -16.11 3.78
CA LYS A 362 8.57 -16.41 3.56
C LYS A 362 9.29 -16.50 4.89
N LYS A 363 10.19 -17.48 5.00
CA LYS A 363 11.11 -17.59 6.13
C LYS A 363 12.22 -16.55 5.99
N VAL A 364 12.40 -15.73 7.02
CA VAL A 364 13.44 -14.72 7.13
C VAL A 364 14.43 -15.16 8.20
N SER A 365 15.72 -15.14 7.88
CA SER A 365 16.75 -15.53 8.85
C SER A 365 16.82 -14.52 9.99
N VAL A 366 17.01 -14.99 11.22
CA VAL A 366 17.28 -14.12 12.38
C VAL A 366 18.53 -13.26 12.15
N ALA A 367 19.58 -13.85 11.57
CA ALA A 367 20.84 -13.17 11.33
C ALA A 367 20.69 -11.93 10.42
N SER A 368 19.86 -12.01 9.37
CA SER A 368 19.59 -10.88 8.47
C SER A 368 18.84 -9.72 9.15
N LEU A 369 18.25 -9.95 10.32
CA LEU A 369 17.46 -8.96 11.07
C LEU A 369 18.27 -8.23 12.14
N LYS A 370 19.54 -8.61 12.37
CA LYS A 370 20.39 -8.04 13.42
C LYS A 370 20.48 -6.52 13.36
N LYS A 371 20.77 -5.96 12.18
CA LYS A 371 20.91 -4.51 12.02
C LYS A 371 19.58 -3.78 12.31
N SER A 372 18.47 -4.28 11.78
CA SER A 372 17.15 -3.70 12.06
C SER A 372 16.83 -3.72 13.55
N ALA A 373 17.11 -4.82 14.25
CA ALA A 373 16.93 -4.92 15.69
C ALA A 373 17.76 -3.87 16.44
N SER A 374 19.06 -3.77 16.16
CA SER A 374 19.95 -2.80 16.79
C SER A 374 19.54 -1.35 16.55
N ASP A 375 19.19 -1.00 15.30
CA ASP A 375 18.80 0.36 14.93
C ASP A 375 17.51 0.80 15.67
N ILE A 376 16.55 -0.13 15.85
CA ILE A 376 15.30 0.14 16.58
C ILE A 376 15.52 0.34 18.07
N PHE A 377 16.33 -0.51 18.70
CA PHE A 377 16.66 -0.33 20.12
C PHE A 377 17.29 1.03 20.37
N GLN A 378 18.29 1.38 19.56
CA GLN A 378 18.99 2.65 19.71
C GLN A 378 18.06 3.84 19.46
N ALA A 379 17.18 3.76 18.46
CA ALA A 379 16.22 4.81 18.17
C ALA A 379 15.21 5.03 19.31
N VAL A 380 14.65 3.96 19.87
CA VAL A 380 13.68 4.03 20.98
C VAL A 380 14.35 4.51 22.28
N GLU A 381 15.60 4.11 22.54
CA GLU A 381 16.35 4.54 23.72
C GLU A 381 16.68 6.04 23.69
N LEU A 382 16.97 6.60 22.51
CA LEU A 382 17.28 8.02 22.31
C LEU A 382 16.03 8.90 22.12
N ASP A 383 14.84 8.31 22.15
CA ASP A 383 13.58 9.03 22.04
C ASP A 383 13.04 9.42 23.42
N ALA A 384 12.36 10.56 23.48
CA ALA A 384 11.73 11.06 24.70
C ALA A 384 10.22 11.31 24.53
N THR A 385 9.62 10.80 23.45
CA THR A 385 8.22 11.01 23.13
C THR A 385 7.31 10.32 24.16
N SER A 386 6.39 11.08 24.75
CA SER A 386 5.33 10.53 25.59
C SER A 386 4.00 10.56 24.87
N ALA A 387 3.13 9.60 25.17
CA ALA A 387 1.82 9.50 24.54
C ALA A 387 0.73 9.23 25.57
N SER A 388 -0.42 9.89 25.38
CA SER A 388 -1.70 9.46 25.93
C SER A 388 -2.44 8.61 24.90
N GLY A 389 -3.36 7.76 25.36
CA GLY A 389 -4.20 6.98 24.46
C GLY A 389 -5.18 7.85 23.69
N LEU A 390 -5.68 7.30 22.57
CA LEU A 390 -6.69 7.96 21.74
C LEU A 390 -7.93 8.31 22.57
N THR A 391 -8.39 9.54 22.40
CA THR A 391 -9.67 10.00 22.97
C THR A 391 -10.85 9.56 22.10
N ASP A 392 -12.04 9.55 22.69
CA ASP A 392 -13.28 9.23 21.97
C ASP A 392 -13.58 10.23 20.84
N ALA A 393 -13.24 11.50 21.06
CA ALA A 393 -13.36 12.55 20.05
C ALA A 393 -12.41 12.31 18.87
N GLU A 394 -11.14 11.96 19.15
CA GLU A 394 -10.18 11.61 18.09
C GLU A 394 -10.62 10.39 17.30
N PHE A 395 -11.07 9.33 17.99
CA PHE A 395 -11.61 8.14 17.31
C PHE A 395 -12.77 8.49 16.40
N THR A 396 -13.72 9.28 16.89
CA THR A 396 -14.91 9.69 16.12
C THR A 396 -14.53 10.50 14.88
N ALA A 397 -13.58 11.44 15.02
CA ALA A 397 -13.09 12.23 13.90
C ALA A 397 -12.36 11.37 12.84
N MET A 398 -11.50 10.45 13.30
CA MET A 398 -10.81 9.51 12.41
C MET A 398 -11.79 8.60 11.67
N LYS A 399 -12.79 8.05 12.38
CA LYS A 399 -13.82 7.21 11.78
C LYS A 399 -14.65 7.98 10.75
N ALA A 400 -15.02 9.24 11.03
CA ALA A 400 -15.75 10.07 10.08
C ALA A 400 -14.97 10.27 8.76
N LYS A 401 -13.65 10.50 8.84
CA LYS A 401 -12.80 10.60 7.63
C LYS A 401 -12.75 9.27 6.86
N TYR A 402 -12.68 8.14 7.56
CA TYR A 402 -12.77 6.80 6.96
C TYR A 402 -14.14 6.54 6.30
N ASP A 403 -15.25 6.91 6.94
CA ASP A 403 -16.59 6.71 6.39
C ASP A 403 -16.79 7.54 5.11
N ALA A 404 -16.27 8.78 5.10
CA ALA A 404 -16.27 9.63 3.93
C ALA A 404 -15.46 9.03 2.77
N ALA A 405 -14.25 8.52 3.04
CA ALA A 405 -13.43 7.84 2.04
C ALA A 405 -14.12 6.57 1.50
N THR A 406 -14.71 5.75 2.39
CA THR A 406 -15.44 4.54 2.00
C THR A 406 -16.63 4.88 1.10
N LYS A 407 -17.35 5.97 1.38
CA LYS A 407 -18.43 6.47 0.51
C LYS A 407 -17.90 6.94 -0.84
N GLN A 408 -16.79 7.68 -0.84
CA GLN A 408 -16.17 8.21 -2.06
C GLN A 408 -15.68 7.09 -2.99
N TYR A 409 -15.11 6.02 -2.45
CA TYR A 409 -14.45 4.96 -3.22
C TYR A 409 -15.27 3.69 -3.38
N LYS A 410 -16.52 3.65 -2.89
CA LYS A 410 -17.41 2.48 -2.94
C LYS A 410 -17.52 1.86 -4.33
N ASP A 411 -17.59 2.70 -5.37
CA ASP A 411 -17.75 2.27 -6.77
C ASP A 411 -16.48 2.48 -7.59
N PHE A 412 -15.34 2.71 -6.91
CA PHE A 412 -14.03 2.99 -7.49
C PHE A 412 -14.08 4.00 -8.63
N ASN A 413 -14.47 5.26 -8.34
CA ASN A 413 -14.76 6.30 -9.34
C ASN A 413 -13.73 6.44 -10.49
N SER A 414 -12.46 6.08 -10.27
CA SER A 414 -11.45 6.02 -11.33
C SER A 414 -11.80 5.06 -12.47
N ILE A 415 -12.42 3.90 -12.20
CA ILE A 415 -12.89 2.97 -13.25
C ILE A 415 -14.16 3.47 -13.93
N GLN A 416 -15.01 4.21 -13.21
CA GLN A 416 -16.28 4.71 -13.74
C GLN A 416 -16.06 5.72 -14.86
N PHE A 417 -14.96 6.48 -14.81
CA PHE A 417 -14.52 7.33 -15.92
C PHE A 417 -14.30 6.56 -17.23
N TRP A 418 -13.86 5.29 -17.15
CA TRP A 418 -13.56 4.46 -18.32
C TRP A 418 -14.72 3.58 -18.79
N LYS A 419 -15.81 3.49 -18.02
CA LYS A 419 -17.06 2.90 -18.49
C LYS A 419 -17.79 3.90 -19.38
#